data_AF-A0A2V9WM82-F1
#
_entry.id   AF-A0A2V9WM82-F1
#
_cell.length_a   1.000
_cell.length_b   1.000
_cell.length_c   1.000
_cell.angle_alpha   90.00
_cell.angle_beta   90.00
_cell.angle_gamma   90.00
#
_symmetry.space_group_name_H-M   'P 1'
#
loop_
_entity.id
_entity.type
_entity.pdbx_description
1 polymer ?
#
loop_
_entity_poly.entity_id
_entity_poly.type
_entity_poly.pdbx_seq_one_letter_code
_entity_poly.pdbx_strand_id
1 'polypeptide(L)'
;MAAFSGRMGEIESSLRGHLWAVVASVIIFGVVANGGKIRSTQLMNAHFDSQRFPVAAVTFLEQSDVREPVLGPDYWGGYLIYRIYPQTLVAVDDRHDLYGEEFLKSYLKLVNVEPGWEDLLTNYNIHRVLLPTGSAPANILAETAEWKMIYEDQVGVIFVRSSASF
;
A
#
# COMPACT_ATOMS: atom_id res chain seq x y z
N MET A 1 -28.65 5.59 47.35
CA MET A 1 -28.23 5.49 45.94
C MET A 1 -29.04 6.38 44.99
N ALA A 2 -30.37 6.47 45.10
CA ALA A 2 -31.21 7.30 44.21
C ALA A 2 -30.84 8.81 44.18
N ALA A 3 -30.49 9.41 45.32
CA ALA A 3 -30.13 10.83 45.40
C ALA A 3 -28.77 11.20 44.75
N PHE A 4 -27.88 10.23 44.53
CA PHE A 4 -26.62 10.46 43.83
C PHE A 4 -26.83 10.44 42.31
N SER A 5 -27.61 9.46 41.82
CA SER A 5 -27.96 9.33 40.40
C SER A 5 -28.71 10.56 39.87
N GLY A 6 -29.68 11.09 40.64
CA GLY A 6 -30.40 12.31 40.24
C GLY A 6 -29.50 13.55 40.09
N ARG A 7 -28.57 13.75 41.03
CA ARG A 7 -27.61 14.86 40.98
C ARG A 7 -26.62 14.73 39.82
N MET A 8 -26.21 13.52 39.48
CA MET A 8 -25.33 13.27 38.33
C MET A 8 -26.04 13.52 37.00
N GLY A 9 -27.32 13.15 36.87
CA GLY A 9 -28.12 13.45 35.67
C GLY A 9 -28.40 14.94 35.46
N GLU A 10 -28.55 15.73 36.54
CA GLU A 10 -28.65 17.20 36.44
C GLU A 10 -27.32 17.85 36.01
N ILE A 11 -26.19 17.35 36.50
CA ILE A 11 -24.87 17.81 36.05
C ILE A 11 -24.66 17.46 34.57
N GLU A 12 -24.96 16.23 34.16
CA GLU A 12 -24.81 15.76 32.77
C GLU A 12 -25.71 16.51 31.78
N SER A 13 -26.95 16.81 32.17
CA SER A 13 -27.88 17.64 31.35
C SER A 13 -27.54 19.14 31.35
N SER A 14 -26.84 19.65 32.37
CA SER A 14 -26.33 21.02 32.41
C SER A 14 -25.02 21.21 31.62
N LEU A 15 -24.27 20.13 31.42
CA LEU A 15 -23.06 20.13 30.62
C LEU A 15 -23.41 20.16 29.14
N ARG A 16 -23.23 21.32 28.51
CA ARG A 16 -23.35 21.54 27.05
C ARG A 16 -22.23 20.84 26.25
N GLY A 17 -21.78 19.66 26.65
CA GLY A 17 -20.68 18.92 26.01
C GLY A 17 -20.96 18.61 24.54
N HIS A 18 -22.23 18.37 24.19
CA HIS A 18 -22.66 18.16 22.81
C HIS A 18 -22.40 19.38 21.90
N LEU A 19 -22.46 20.60 22.43
CA LEU A 19 -22.18 21.82 21.66
C LEU A 19 -20.71 21.81 21.17
N TRP A 20 -19.78 21.44 22.04
CA TRP A 20 -18.36 21.33 21.68
C TRP A 20 -18.11 20.22 20.66
N ALA A 21 -18.81 19.09 20.76
CA ALA A 21 -18.74 18.02 19.76
C ALA A 21 -19.26 18.48 18.38
N VAL A 22 -20.39 19.20 18.35
CA VAL A 22 -20.95 19.77 17.12
C VAL A 22 -20.01 20.81 16.52
N VAL A 23 -19.49 21.73 17.34
CA VAL A 23 -18.53 22.75 16.89
C VAL A 23 -17.26 22.10 16.33
N ALA A 24 -16.69 21.11 17.02
CA ALA A 24 -15.52 20.38 16.55
C ALA A 24 -15.79 19.67 15.21
N SER A 25 -16.95 19.03 15.09
CA SER A 25 -17.38 18.37 13.85
C SER A 25 -17.49 19.36 12.70
N VAL A 26 -18.17 20.50 12.90
CA VAL A 26 -18.32 21.54 11.87
C VAL A 26 -16.96 22.10 11.45
N ILE A 27 -16.03 22.31 12.38
CA ILE A 27 -14.67 22.76 12.07
C ILE A 27 -13.94 21.72 11.22
N ILE A 28 -13.94 20.45 11.62
CA ILE A 28 -13.29 19.36 10.87
C ILE A 28 -13.88 19.27 9.46
N PHE A 29 -15.21 19.27 9.33
CA PHE A 29 -15.88 19.26 8.03
C PHE A 29 -15.50 20.48 7.19
N GLY A 30 -15.43 21.68 7.78
CA GLY A 30 -15.00 22.89 7.08
C GLY A 30 -13.55 22.78 6.58
N VAL A 31 -12.64 22.21 7.38
CA VAL A 31 -11.25 21.98 6.99
C VAL A 31 -11.16 20.96 5.85
N VAL A 32 -11.89 19.84 5.95
CA VAL A 32 -11.95 18.82 4.88
C VAL A 32 -12.53 19.39 3.60
N ALA A 33 -13.62 20.15 3.67
CA ALA A 33 -14.24 20.82 2.53
C ALA A 33 -13.31 21.84 1.86
N ASN A 34 -12.40 22.46 2.63
CA ASN A 34 -11.34 23.34 2.11
C ASN A 34 -10.09 22.56 1.65
N GLY A 35 -10.24 21.28 1.27
CA GLY A 35 -9.15 20.43 0.81
C GLY A 35 -8.11 20.11 1.89
N GLY A 36 -8.51 20.14 3.17
CA GLY A 36 -7.67 19.84 4.32
C GLY A 36 -6.68 20.94 4.71
N LYS A 37 -6.84 22.17 4.19
CA LYS A 37 -5.94 23.30 4.43
C LYS A 37 -6.51 24.27 5.46
N ILE A 38 -5.65 24.79 6.33
CA ILE A 38 -5.93 26.00 7.12
C ILE A 38 -4.85 27.03 6.77
N ARG A 39 -5.28 28.15 6.17
CA ARG A 39 -4.38 29.18 5.62
C ARG A 39 -3.41 28.57 4.61
N SER A 40 -2.10 28.69 4.83
CA SER A 40 -1.03 28.17 3.98
C SER A 40 -0.57 26.75 4.35
N THR A 41 -1.13 26.14 5.40
CA THR A 41 -0.67 24.84 5.91
C THR A 41 -1.66 23.74 5.56
N GLN A 42 -1.16 22.63 5.01
CA GLN A 42 -1.92 21.40 4.82
C GLN A 42 -2.04 20.68 6.17
N LEU A 43 -3.24 20.66 6.74
CA LEU A 43 -3.51 20.07 8.06
C LEU A 43 -4.00 18.63 7.99
N MET A 44 -4.74 18.30 6.93
CA MET A 44 -5.19 16.94 6.65
C MET A 44 -4.88 16.62 5.19
N ASN A 45 -4.16 15.54 4.92
CA ASN A 45 -3.85 15.12 3.56
C ASN A 45 -4.14 13.62 3.39
N ALA A 46 -4.94 13.27 2.39
CA ALA A 46 -5.29 11.88 2.07
C ALA A 46 -4.38 11.24 1.02
N HIS A 47 -3.27 11.89 0.66
CA HIS A 47 -2.31 11.34 -0.29
C HIS A 47 -1.33 10.39 0.40
N PHE A 48 -0.88 9.37 -0.35
CA PHE A 48 0.23 8.53 0.06
C PHE A 48 1.54 9.32 -0.05
N ASP A 49 2.40 9.16 0.96
CA ASP A 49 3.75 9.74 0.96
C ASP A 49 4.58 9.09 -0.15
N SER A 50 4.94 9.87 -1.17
CA SER A 50 5.71 9.41 -2.32
C SER A 50 7.16 9.06 -1.99
N GLN A 51 7.62 9.28 -0.76
CA GLN A 51 8.92 8.78 -0.28
C GLN A 51 8.80 7.39 0.37
N ARG A 52 7.59 6.94 0.68
CA ARG A 52 7.31 5.64 1.35
C ARG A 52 6.58 4.65 0.46
N PHE A 53 5.76 5.17 -0.46
CA PHE A 53 4.97 4.38 -1.39
C PHE A 53 5.40 4.64 -2.83
N PRO A 54 5.33 3.64 -3.73
CA PRO A 54 5.77 3.74 -5.11
C PRO A 54 4.71 4.46 -5.95
N VAL A 55 4.45 5.74 -5.65
CA VAL A 55 3.37 6.53 -6.26
C VAL A 55 3.56 6.70 -7.76
N ALA A 56 4.76 7.08 -8.19
CA ALA A 56 5.05 7.30 -9.59
C ALA A 56 5.19 5.98 -10.36
N ALA A 57 5.84 4.96 -9.79
CA ALA A 57 5.92 3.63 -10.41
C ALA A 57 4.54 2.99 -10.64
N VAL A 58 3.61 3.10 -9.68
CA VAL A 58 2.25 2.58 -9.86
C VAL A 58 1.45 3.41 -10.87
N THR A 59 1.67 4.73 -10.92
CA THR A 59 1.06 5.57 -11.96
C THR A 59 1.54 5.18 -13.36
N PHE A 60 2.81 4.78 -13.49
CA PHE A 60 3.34 4.21 -14.73
C PHE A 60 2.68 2.86 -15.07
N LEU A 61 2.45 1.99 -14.08
CA LEU A 61 1.72 0.72 -14.29
C LEU A 61 0.28 0.94 -14.76
N GLU A 62 -0.45 1.88 -14.17
CA GLU A 62 -1.84 2.20 -14.56
C GLU A 62 -1.97 2.69 -16.01
N GLN A 63 -0.91 3.30 -16.56
CA GLN A 63 -0.88 3.78 -17.95
C GLN A 63 -0.61 2.66 -18.96
N SER A 64 -0.02 1.55 -18.51
CA SER A 64 0.12 0.34 -19.30
C SER A 64 -1.14 -0.52 -19.10
N ASP A 65 -1.81 -0.98 -20.17
CA ASP A 65 -3.02 -1.86 -20.10
C ASP A 65 -2.68 -3.27 -19.58
N VAL A 66 -2.05 -3.33 -18.41
CA VAL A 66 -1.48 -4.52 -17.79
C VAL A 66 -2.56 -5.23 -17.00
N ARG A 67 -2.71 -6.52 -17.27
CA ARG A 67 -3.72 -7.37 -16.61
C ARG A 67 -3.09 -8.50 -15.80
N GLU A 68 -1.81 -8.76 -16.03
CA GLU A 68 -1.06 -9.77 -15.31
C GLU A 68 -0.81 -9.34 -13.85
N PRO A 69 -0.80 -10.29 -12.90
CA PRO A 69 -0.52 -9.96 -11.50
C PRO A 69 0.85 -9.29 -11.31
N VAL A 70 0.87 -8.27 -10.45
CA VAL A 70 2.10 -7.61 -10.00
C VAL A 70 2.49 -8.22 -8.66
N LEU A 71 3.72 -8.72 -8.56
CA LEU A 71 4.33 -9.05 -7.28
C LEU A 71 5.11 -7.85 -6.74
N GLY A 72 4.93 -7.53 -5.48
CA GLY A 72 5.75 -6.56 -4.77
C GLY A 72 5.93 -6.98 -3.32
N PRO A 73 6.60 -6.15 -2.50
CA PRO A 73 6.64 -6.39 -1.08
C PRO A 73 5.21 -6.35 -0.49
N ASP A 74 4.92 -7.31 0.37
CA ASP A 74 3.68 -7.47 1.13
C ASP A 74 3.22 -6.19 1.84
N TYR A 75 4.15 -5.42 2.41
CA TYR A 75 3.83 -4.15 3.07
C TYR A 75 3.37 -3.03 2.10
N TRP A 76 3.57 -3.20 0.79
CA TRP A 76 2.93 -2.36 -0.23
C TRP A 76 1.60 -2.94 -0.72
N GLY A 77 1.28 -4.19 -0.39
CA GLY A 77 0.14 -4.91 -0.95
C GLY A 77 -1.19 -4.18 -0.84
N GLY A 78 -1.54 -3.67 0.36
CA GLY A 78 -2.77 -2.88 0.54
C GLY A 78 -2.80 -1.60 -0.30
N TYR A 79 -1.67 -0.92 -0.46
CA TYR A 79 -1.54 0.26 -1.33
C TYR A 79 -1.69 -0.10 -2.81
N LEU A 80 -1.07 -1.21 -3.24
CA LEU A 80 -1.21 -1.69 -4.62
C LEU A 80 -2.66 -2.07 -4.90
N ILE A 81 -3.30 -2.85 -4.03
CA ILE A 81 -4.73 -3.21 -4.17
C ILE A 81 -5.59 -1.95 -4.29
N TYR A 82 -5.36 -0.94 -3.45
CA TYR A 82 -6.11 0.32 -3.53
C TYR A 82 -5.98 1.04 -4.88
N ARG A 83 -4.80 0.97 -5.51
CA ARG A 83 -4.49 1.72 -6.74
C ARG A 83 -4.88 1.00 -8.03
N ILE A 84 -4.56 -0.29 -8.14
CA ILE A 84 -4.59 -1.00 -9.44
C ILE A 84 -5.67 -2.08 -9.54
N TYR A 85 -6.37 -2.42 -8.46
CA TYR A 85 -7.53 -3.31 -8.52
C TYR A 85 -8.78 -2.57 -9.03
N PRO A 86 -9.66 -3.19 -9.84
CA PRO A 86 -9.65 -4.59 -10.29
C PRO A 86 -8.88 -4.89 -11.58
N GLN A 87 -8.29 -3.88 -12.22
CA GLN A 87 -7.66 -4.01 -13.53
C GLN A 87 -6.42 -4.92 -13.49
N THR A 88 -5.62 -4.79 -12.44
CA THR A 88 -4.40 -5.56 -12.22
C THR A 88 -4.46 -6.20 -10.83
N LEU A 89 -4.16 -7.50 -10.76
CA LEU A 89 -4.13 -8.22 -9.50
C LEU A 89 -2.78 -8.03 -8.78
N VAL A 90 -2.80 -8.17 -7.46
CA VAL A 90 -1.60 -8.12 -6.61
C VAL A 90 -1.32 -9.54 -6.11
N ALA A 91 -0.09 -10.02 -6.29
CA ALA A 91 0.26 -11.41 -5.98
C ALA A 91 0.33 -11.71 -4.47
N VAL A 92 0.68 -10.72 -3.65
CA VAL A 92 0.80 -10.85 -2.18
C VAL A 92 0.53 -9.52 -1.48
N ASP A 93 -0.06 -9.59 -0.28
CA ASP A 93 -0.17 -8.49 0.67
C ASP A 93 0.12 -8.97 2.11
N ASP A 94 -0.03 -8.08 3.08
CA ASP A 94 0.28 -8.30 4.49
C ASP A 94 -0.71 -9.20 5.24
N ARG A 95 -1.76 -9.71 4.58
CA ARG A 95 -2.72 -10.68 5.14
C ARG A 95 -2.22 -12.11 4.96
N HIS A 96 -1.08 -12.40 5.56
CA HIS A 96 -0.32 -13.64 5.36
C HIS A 96 -1.13 -14.92 5.63
N ASP A 97 -2.14 -14.88 6.51
CA ASP A 97 -3.04 -16.00 6.80
C ASP A 97 -3.82 -16.52 5.59
N LEU A 98 -3.92 -15.72 4.51
CA LEU A 98 -4.65 -16.06 3.29
C LEU A 98 -3.83 -16.82 2.22
N TYR A 99 -2.52 -16.93 2.38
CA TYR A 99 -1.61 -17.40 1.31
C TYR A 99 -1.06 -18.81 1.51
N GLY A 100 -1.07 -19.33 2.74
CA GLY A 100 -0.53 -20.64 3.09
C GLY A 100 1.00 -20.68 3.22
N GLU A 101 1.48 -21.70 3.93
CA GLU A 101 2.89 -21.80 4.36
C GLU A 101 3.88 -21.92 3.19
N GLU A 102 3.55 -22.69 2.16
CA GLU A 102 4.43 -22.92 1.01
C GLU A 102 4.70 -21.64 0.20
N PHE A 103 3.63 -20.88 -0.07
CA PHE A 103 3.72 -19.60 -0.75
C PHE A 103 4.59 -18.62 0.05
N LEU A 104 4.29 -18.44 1.34
CA LEU A 104 5.00 -17.48 2.19
C LEU A 104 6.48 -17.83 2.34
N LYS A 105 6.84 -19.11 2.47
CA LYS A 105 8.25 -19.52 2.50
C LYS A 105 8.97 -19.17 1.20
N SER A 106 8.33 -19.43 0.06
CA SER A 106 8.90 -19.09 -1.26
C SER A 106 9.03 -17.57 -1.45
N TYR A 107 8.05 -16.81 -0.96
CA TYR A 107 8.10 -15.35 -0.95
C TYR A 107 9.23 -14.81 -0.07
N LEU A 108 9.43 -15.35 1.13
CA LEU A 108 10.54 -14.96 2.01
C LEU A 108 11.91 -15.26 1.39
N LYS A 109 12.06 -16.41 0.72
CA LYS A 109 13.28 -16.71 -0.04
C LYS A 109 13.57 -15.66 -1.10
N LEU A 110 12.55 -15.21 -1.83
CA LEU A 110 12.69 -14.14 -2.81
C LEU A 110 13.11 -12.81 -2.15
N VAL A 111 12.44 -12.40 -1.08
CA VAL A 111 12.74 -11.14 -0.37
C VAL A 111 14.17 -11.13 0.17
N ASN A 112 14.65 -12.28 0.67
CA ASN A 112 15.99 -12.43 1.23
C ASN A 112 17.07 -12.83 0.21
N VAL A 113 16.69 -13.11 -1.04
CA VAL A 113 17.57 -13.66 -2.09
C VAL A 113 18.30 -14.93 -1.61
N GLU A 114 17.53 -15.85 -1.01
CA GLU A 114 18.01 -17.16 -0.56
C GLU A 114 18.05 -18.18 -1.72
N PRO A 115 18.76 -19.32 -1.59
CA PRO A 115 18.72 -20.38 -2.60
C PRO A 115 17.29 -20.85 -2.93
N GLY A 116 16.96 -20.83 -4.23
CA GLY A 116 15.62 -21.10 -4.74
C GLY A 116 14.69 -19.88 -4.71
N TRP A 117 15.23 -18.66 -4.69
CA TRP A 117 14.44 -17.42 -4.77
C TRP A 117 13.61 -17.33 -6.07
N GLU A 118 14.06 -17.99 -7.14
CA GLU A 118 13.36 -18.03 -8.43
C GLU A 118 12.07 -18.87 -8.39
N ASP A 119 11.92 -19.75 -7.40
CA ASP A 119 10.83 -20.72 -7.30
C ASP A 119 9.47 -20.03 -7.28
N LEU A 120 9.32 -18.96 -6.49
CA LEU A 120 8.08 -18.19 -6.43
C LEU A 120 7.72 -17.61 -7.80
N LEU A 121 8.70 -16.99 -8.47
CA LEU A 121 8.48 -16.30 -9.74
C LEU A 121 8.09 -17.31 -10.85
N THR A 122 8.66 -18.50 -10.80
CA THR A 122 8.40 -19.57 -11.77
C THR A 122 7.10 -20.32 -11.47
N ASN A 123 6.91 -20.80 -10.24
CA ASN A 123 5.77 -21.63 -9.85
C ASN A 123 4.43 -20.87 -9.94
N TYR A 124 4.45 -19.56 -9.68
CA TYR A 124 3.27 -18.71 -9.74
C TYR A 124 3.18 -17.89 -11.04
N ASN A 125 4.05 -18.17 -12.01
CA ASN A 125 4.05 -17.53 -13.33
C ASN A 125 4.04 -15.98 -13.24
N ILE A 126 4.88 -15.44 -12.37
CA ILE A 126 5.01 -13.99 -12.16
C ILE A 126 5.84 -13.42 -13.29
N HIS A 127 5.24 -12.49 -14.06
CA HIS A 127 5.90 -11.81 -15.18
C HIS A 127 6.27 -10.37 -14.87
N ARG A 128 5.82 -9.84 -13.73
CA ARG A 128 6.01 -8.44 -13.37
C ARG A 128 6.22 -8.30 -11.88
N VAL A 129 7.26 -7.56 -11.53
CA VAL A 129 7.58 -7.24 -10.14
C VAL A 129 7.75 -5.74 -9.97
N LEU A 130 7.31 -5.23 -8.82
CA LEU A 130 7.54 -3.87 -8.35
C LEU A 130 8.24 -3.96 -7.00
N LEU A 131 9.50 -3.56 -6.95
CA LEU A 131 10.37 -3.71 -5.78
C LEU A 131 10.90 -2.36 -5.31
N PRO A 132 11.32 -2.25 -4.04
CA PRO A 132 12.02 -1.07 -3.57
C PRO A 132 13.35 -0.90 -4.31
N THR A 133 13.63 0.31 -4.76
CA THR A 133 14.89 0.64 -5.43
C THR A 133 16.08 0.31 -4.53
N GLY A 134 17.07 -0.40 -5.08
CA GLY A 134 18.27 -0.84 -4.35
C GLY A 134 18.08 -2.00 -3.37
N SER A 135 16.88 -2.58 -3.26
CA SER A 135 16.65 -3.79 -2.46
C SER A 135 17.42 -5.00 -3.02
N ALA A 136 17.74 -5.97 -2.16
CA ALA A 136 18.38 -7.22 -2.58
C ALA A 136 17.65 -7.92 -3.76
N PRO A 137 16.31 -8.13 -3.73
CA PRO A 137 15.60 -8.71 -4.87
C PRO A 137 15.63 -7.82 -6.13
N ALA A 138 15.66 -6.49 -5.99
CA ALA A 138 15.81 -5.61 -7.16
C ALA A 138 17.19 -5.78 -7.81
N ASN A 139 18.24 -5.84 -7.00
CA ASN A 139 19.62 -5.97 -7.48
C ASN A 139 19.85 -7.32 -8.18
N ILE A 140 19.34 -8.42 -7.61
CA ILE A 140 19.51 -9.74 -8.26
C ILE A 140 18.74 -9.82 -9.58
N LEU A 141 17.53 -9.24 -9.66
CA LEU A 141 16.76 -9.22 -10.90
C LEU A 141 17.40 -8.34 -11.98
N ALA A 142 18.07 -7.25 -11.61
CA ALA A 142 18.84 -6.44 -12.55
C ALA A 142 20.01 -7.21 -13.20
N GLU A 143 20.57 -8.19 -12.48
CA GLU A 143 21.66 -9.06 -12.95
C GLU A 143 21.17 -10.37 -13.61
N THR A 144 19.85 -10.58 -13.65
CA THR A 144 19.24 -11.81 -14.19
C THR A 144 18.74 -11.56 -15.61
N ALA A 145 19.30 -12.27 -16.60
CA ALA A 145 19.08 -11.99 -18.03
C ALA A 145 17.61 -12.11 -18.48
N GLU A 146 16.81 -12.91 -17.78
CA GLU A 146 15.38 -13.09 -18.04
C GLU A 146 14.54 -11.87 -17.66
N TRP A 147 15.07 -10.91 -16.91
CA TRP A 147 14.33 -9.75 -16.42
C TRP A 147 14.80 -8.46 -17.05
N LYS A 148 13.84 -7.63 -17.46
CA LYS A 148 14.08 -6.32 -18.04
C LYS A 148 13.49 -5.25 -17.15
N MET A 149 14.33 -4.31 -16.72
CA MET A 149 13.88 -3.10 -16.04
C MET A 149 13.15 -2.20 -17.04
N ILE A 150 11.95 -1.75 -16.68
CA ILE A 150 11.13 -0.86 -17.53
C ILE A 150 10.81 0.49 -16.89
N TYR A 151 11.07 0.61 -15.58
CA TYR A 151 10.87 1.84 -14.83
C TYR A 151 11.73 1.81 -13.56
N GLU A 152 12.29 2.96 -13.17
CA GLU A 152 12.98 3.15 -11.90
C GLU A 152 12.83 4.61 -11.42
N ASP A 153 12.54 4.78 -10.14
CA ASP A 153 12.66 6.05 -9.43
C ASP A 153 13.33 5.85 -8.06
N GLN A 154 13.32 6.86 -7.19
CA GLN A 154 13.95 6.80 -5.87
C GLN A 154 13.31 5.79 -4.90
N VAL A 155 12.08 5.35 -5.16
CA VAL A 155 11.31 4.47 -4.26
C VAL A 155 11.06 3.11 -4.87
N GLY A 156 10.69 3.04 -6.15
CA GLY A 156 10.30 1.78 -6.80
C GLY A 156 10.97 1.54 -8.14
N VAL A 157 11.24 0.27 -8.41
CA VAL A 157 11.73 -0.25 -9.69
C VAL A 157 10.80 -1.37 -10.18
N ILE A 158 10.51 -1.36 -11.49
CA ILE A 158 9.64 -2.35 -12.14
C ILE A 158 10.46 -3.18 -13.11
N PHE A 159 10.38 -4.50 -12.93
CA PHE A 159 10.91 -5.45 -13.90
C PHE A 159 9.78 -6.23 -14.55
N VAL A 160 9.98 -6.58 -15.81
CA VAL A 160 9.16 -7.54 -16.55
C VAL A 160 10.01 -8.70 -17.02
N ARG A 161 9.46 -9.90 -16.96
CA ARG A 161 10.11 -11.08 -17.50
C ARG A 161 10.09 -10.96 -19.02
N SER A 162 11.27 -10.98 -19.62
CA SER A 162 11.41 -11.07 -21.07
C SER A 162 10.82 -12.42 -21.46
N SER A 163 9.70 -12.42 -22.17
CA SER A 163 9.17 -13.66 -22.73
C SER A 163 10.20 -14.19 -23.71
N ALA A 164 10.97 -15.20 -23.30
CA ALA A 164 11.72 -16.03 -24.22
C ALA A 164 10.69 -16.69 -25.14
N SER A 165 10.40 -16.03 -26.26
CA SER A 165 9.80 -16.69 -27.41
C SER A 165 10.91 -17.59 -27.92
N PHE A 166 10.84 -18.88 -27.56
CA PHE A 166 11.68 -19.91 -28.17
C PHE A 166 11.42 -19.98 -29.68
#